data_AF-A0A8T3PFF2-F1
#
_entry.id   AF-A0A8T3PFF2-F1
#
_cell.length_a   1.000
_cell.length_b   1.000
_cell.length_c   1.000
_cell.angle_alpha   90.00
_cell.angle_beta   90.00
_cell.angle_gamma   90.00
#
_symmetry.space_group_name_H-M   'P 1'
#
loop_
_entity.id
_entity.type
_entity.pdbx_description
1 polymer ?
#
loop_
_entity_poly.entity_id
_entity_poly.type
_entity_poly.pdbx_seq_one_letter_code
_entity_poly.pdbx_strand_id
1 'polypeptide(L)'
;MTLPEIGPAPVLSLVVGVFHTALYVLIRGQIGVRLPLVLLAAILGAYAGSALGARLGDPIRLGDYSLLWASVVAWAGILVVAVTTILGPTRAR
;
A
#
# COMPACT_ATOMS: atom_id res chain seq x y z
N MET A 1 0.91 -3.63 32.74
CA MET A 1 1.49 -3.92 31.41
C MET A 1 0.60 -3.22 30.40
N THR A 2 0.88 -1.94 30.10
CA THR A 2 0.14 -1.19 29.09
C THR A 2 0.52 -1.76 27.73
N LEU A 3 -0.45 -2.14 26.91
CA LEU A 3 -0.18 -2.54 25.53
C LEU A 3 0.55 -1.37 24.86
N PRO A 4 1.59 -1.63 24.04
CA PRO A 4 2.23 -0.57 23.28
C PRO A 4 1.14 0.19 22.53
N GLU A 5 1.05 1.50 22.78
CA GLU A 5 0.08 2.37 22.13
C GLU A 5 0.52 2.51 20.68
N ILE A 6 0.10 1.56 19.85
CA ILE A 6 0.35 1.60 18.42
C ILE A 6 -0.43 2.81 17.91
N GLY A 7 0.29 3.90 17.61
CA GLY A 7 -0.31 5.10 17.04
C GLY A 7 -1.15 4.76 15.79
N PRO A 8 -2.03 5.67 15.33
CA PRO A 8 -3.04 5.36 14.30
C PRO A 8 -2.46 4.89 12.95
N ALA A 9 -1.15 5.04 12.72
CA ALA A 9 -0.50 4.81 11.44
C ALA A 9 -0.69 3.39 10.86
N PRO A 10 -0.52 2.27 11.59
CA PRO A 10 -0.72 0.94 10.99
C PRO A 10 -2.17 0.67 10.61
N VAL A 11 -3.13 1.14 11.42
CA VAL A 11 -4.57 1.00 11.12
C VAL A 11 -4.91 1.80 9.87
N LEU A 12 -4.47 3.05 9.79
CA LEU A 12 -4.68 3.90 8.61
C LEU A 12 -3.98 3.33 7.38
N SER A 13 -2.77 2.76 7.52
CA SER A 13 -2.06 2.10 6.41
C SER A 13 -2.81 0.88 5.89
N LEU A 14 -3.46 0.13 6.78
CA LEU A 14 -4.30 -1.00 6.39
C LEU A 14 -5.51 -0.53 5.60
N VAL A 15 -6.22 0.50 6.08
CA VAL A 15 -7.37 1.09 5.37
C VAL A 15 -6.95 1.65 4.01
N VAL A 16 -5.88 2.44 3.96
CA VAL A 16 -5.36 3.05 2.73
C VAL A 16 -4.87 1.96 1.75
N GLY A 17 -4.18 0.94 2.24
CA GLY A 17 -3.72 -0.19 1.43
C GLY A 17 -4.89 -0.99 0.84
N VAL A 18 -5.93 -1.27 1.64
CA VAL A 18 -7.15 -1.95 1.17
C VAL A 18 -7.87 -1.10 0.11
N PHE A 19 -8.04 0.20 0.37
CA PHE A 19 -8.66 1.13 -0.58
C PHE A 19 -7.94 1.13 -1.94
N HIS A 20 -6.62 1.29 -1.94
CA HIS A 20 -5.83 1.29 -3.17
C HIS A 20 -5.79 -0.07 -3.87
N THR A 21 -5.81 -1.16 -3.10
CA THR A 21 -5.94 -2.51 -3.67
C THR A 21 -7.28 -2.69 -4.36
N ALA A 22 -8.38 -2.25 -3.75
CA ALA A 22 -9.70 -2.29 -4.36
C ALA A 22 -9.77 -1.43 -5.63
N LEU A 23 -9.19 -0.23 -5.60
CA LEU A 23 -9.09 0.65 -6.77
C LEU A 23 -8.27 0.01 -7.90
N TYR A 24 -7.14 -0.62 -7.56
CA TYR A 24 -6.35 -1.38 -8.52
C TYR A 24 -7.15 -2.52 -9.15
N VAL A 25 -7.86 -3.34 -8.35
CA VAL A 25 -8.71 -4.42 -8.86
C VAL A 25 -9.81 -3.89 -9.75
N LEU A 26 -10.45 -2.77 -9.38
CA LEU A 26 -11.47 -2.10 -10.17
C LEU A 26 -10.91 -1.68 -11.54
N ILE A 27 -9.73 -1.06 -11.57
CA ILE A 27 -9.06 -0.62 -12.81
C ILE A 27 -8.64 -1.83 -13.66
N ARG A 28 -8.12 -2.89 -13.04
CA ARG A 28 -7.63 -4.09 -13.76
C ARG A 28 -8.75 -5.02 -14.22
N GLY A 29 -9.95 -4.88 -13.66
CA GLY A 29 -11.14 -5.66 -14.00
C GLY A 29 -11.08 -7.15 -13.65
N GLN A 30 -10.10 -7.60 -12.85
CA GLN A 30 -9.93 -9.02 -12.53
C GLN A 30 -9.24 -9.24 -11.18
N ILE A 31 -9.70 -10.27 -10.45
CA ILE A 31 -9.08 -10.75 -9.22
C ILE A 31 -8.17 -11.93 -9.56
N GLY A 32 -6.85 -11.73 -9.42
CA GLY A 32 -5.85 -12.77 -9.68
C GLY A 32 -5.30 -13.42 -8.40
N VAL A 33 -4.65 -14.57 -8.55
CA VAL A 33 -3.98 -15.32 -7.45
C VAL A 33 -2.98 -14.46 -6.66
N ARG A 34 -2.45 -13.41 -7.27
CA ARG A 34 -1.46 -12.50 -6.66
C ARG A 34 -2.08 -11.35 -5.87
N LEU A 35 -3.41 -11.29 -5.74
CA LEU A 35 -4.11 -10.25 -4.95
C LEU A 35 -3.55 -10.11 -3.53
N PRO A 36 -3.24 -11.19 -2.77
CA PRO A 36 -2.66 -11.04 -1.44
C PRO A 36 -1.31 -10.31 -1.44
N LEU A 37 -0.48 -10.51 -2.47
CA LEU A 37 0.80 -9.80 -2.62
C LEU A 37 0.59 -8.32 -2.94
N VAL A 38 -0.39 -8.01 -3.80
CA VAL A 38 -0.76 -6.62 -4.10
C VAL A 38 -1.24 -5.91 -2.85
N LEU A 39 -2.11 -6.57 -2.07
CA LEU A 39 -2.62 -6.04 -0.81
C LEU A 39 -1.50 -5.76 0.18
N LEU A 40 -0.61 -6.73 0.38
CA LEU A 40 0.52 -6.58 1.29
C LEU A 40 1.44 -5.44 0.83
N ALA A 41 1.75 -5.36 -0.46
CA ALA A 41 2.58 -4.29 -1.01
C ALA A 41 1.91 -2.91 -0.86
N ALA A 42 0.60 -2.81 -1.04
CA ALA A 42 -0.14 -1.56 -0.85
C ALA A 42 -0.12 -1.11 0.61
N ILE A 43 -0.33 -2.02 1.57
CA ILE A 43 -0.31 -1.70 3.01
C ILE A 43 1.10 -1.28 3.44
N LEU A 44 2.12 -2.04 3.05
CA LEU A 44 3.51 -1.72 3.38
C LEU A 44 3.97 -0.41 2.71
N GLY A 45 3.54 -0.19 1.46
CA GLY A 45 3.79 1.06 0.75
C GLY A 45 3.11 2.25 1.43
N ALA A 46 1.85 2.10 1.87
CA ALA A 46 1.15 3.14 2.63
C ALA A 46 1.87 3.47 3.94
N TYR A 47 2.29 2.44 4.69
CA TYR A 47 3.01 2.62 5.94
C TYR A 47 4.35 3.33 5.73
N ALA A 48 5.16 2.87 4.77
CA ALA A 48 6.43 3.48 4.41
C ALA A 48 6.27 4.92 3.89
N GLY A 49 5.24 5.17 3.07
CA GLY A 49 4.90 6.50 2.56
C GLY A 49 4.52 7.46 3.67
N SER A 50 3.75 7.03 4.66
CA SER A 50 3.42 7.89 5.81
C SER A 50 4.66 8.34 6.58
N ALA A 51 5.63 7.43 6.78
CA ALA A 51 6.90 7.73 7.41
C ALA A 51 7.80 8.62 6.55
N LEU A 52 7.70 8.52 5.22
CA LEU A 52 8.39 9.42 4.29
C LEU A 52 7.79 10.83 4.34
N GLY A 53 6.46 10.95 4.32
CA GLY A 53 5.75 12.23 4.39
C GLY A 53 5.92 12.96 5.72
N ALA A 54 6.19 12.23 6.81
CA ALA A 54 6.60 12.83 8.07
C ALA A 54 7.91 13.63 7.95
N ARG A 55 8.81 13.23 7.03
CA ARG A 55 10.12 13.88 6.79
C ARG A 55 10.04 14.96 5.72
N LEU A 56 9.26 14.73 4.67
CA LEU A 56 9.17 15.62 3.50
C LEU A 56 8.11 16.71 3.65
N GLY A 57 7.21 16.58 4.63
CA GLY A 57 5.98 17.36 4.69
C GLY A 57 4.91 16.75 3.80
N ASP A 58 3.64 16.85 4.22
CA ASP A 58 2.49 16.38 3.43
C ASP A 58 1.39 17.44 3.45
N PRO A 59 0.89 17.90 2.29
CA PRO A 59 -0.25 18.82 2.20
C PRO A 59 -1.57 18.20 2.71
N ILE A 60 -1.73 16.88 2.63
CA ILE A 60 -2.96 16.18 3.00
C ILE A 60 -2.65 15.19 4.12
N ARG A 61 -3.04 15.57 5.34
CA ARG A 61 -2.75 14.81 6.56
C ARG A 61 -4.01 14.45 7.32
N LEU A 62 -3.98 13.31 7.99
CA LEU A 62 -5.00 12.91 8.95
C LEU A 62 -4.33 12.71 10.32
N GLY A 63 -4.39 13.74 11.15
CA GLY A 63 -3.51 13.84 12.32
C GLY A 63 -2.05 13.81 11.89
N ASP A 64 -1.27 12.87 12.44
CA ASP A 64 0.14 12.69 12.09
C ASP A 64 0.36 11.82 10.83
N TYR A 65 -0.71 11.26 10.27
CA TYR A 65 -0.61 10.38 9.13
C TYR A 65 -0.56 11.17 7.82
N SER A 66 0.53 11.01 7.07
CA SER A 66 0.75 11.65 5.76
C SER A 66 0.05 10.87 4.64
N LEU A 67 -1.17 11.29 4.28
CA LEU A 67 -2.08 10.54 3.41
C LEU A 67 -1.64 10.57 1.95
N LEU A 68 -1.13 11.70 1.45
CA LEU A 68 -0.70 11.82 0.05
C LEU A 68 0.52 10.93 -0.20
N TRP A 69 1.53 11.03 0.67
CA TRP A 69 2.72 10.18 0.55
C TRP A 69 2.41 8.70 0.76
N ALA A 70 1.53 8.36 1.71
CA ALA A 70 1.05 6.99 1.86
C ALA A 70 0.42 6.45 0.57
N SER A 71 -0.44 7.25 -0.07
CA SER A 71 -1.13 6.85 -1.32
C SER A 71 -0.15 6.67 -2.48
N VAL A 72 0.80 7.60 -2.64
CA VAL A 72 1.83 7.53 -3.68
C VAL A 72 2.69 6.27 -3.52
N VAL A 73 3.18 6.00 -2.31
CA VAL A 73 4.05 4.85 -2.07
C VAL A 73 3.28 3.53 -2.07
N ALA A 74 1.99 3.52 -1.69
CA ALA A 74 1.11 2.37 -1.89
C ALA A 74 1.00 1.99 -3.37
N TRP A 75 0.75 2.97 -4.25
CA TRP A 75 0.74 2.74 -5.69
C TRP A 75 2.09 2.27 -6.24
N ALA A 76 3.20 2.81 -5.73
CA ALA A 76 4.54 2.33 -6.10
C ALA A 76 4.73 0.84 -5.72
N GLY A 77 4.29 0.43 -4.53
CA GLY A 77 4.32 -0.97 -4.10
C GLY A 77 3.47 -1.88 -5.00
N ILE A 78 2.24 -1.44 -5.33
CA ILE A 78 1.36 -2.15 -6.28
C ILE A 78 2.04 -2.28 -7.65
N LEU A 79 2.66 -1.21 -8.16
CA LEU A 79 3.35 -1.20 -9.45
C LEU A 79 4.51 -2.20 -9.48
N VAL A 80 5.32 -2.26 -8.41
CA VAL A 80 6.40 -3.25 -8.29
C VAL A 80 5.84 -4.66 -8.41
N VAL A 81 4.79 -4.99 -7.65
CA VAL A 81 4.16 -6.32 -7.73
C VAL A 81 3.64 -6.55 -9.16
N ALA A 82 2.90 -5.61 -9.74
CA ALA A 82 2.35 -5.71 -11.08
C ALA A 82 3.45 -5.99 -12.13
N VAL A 83 4.56 -5.26 -12.11
CA VAL A 83 5.69 -5.47 -13.03
C VAL A 83 6.32 -6.86 -12.83
N THR A 84 6.56 -7.28 -11.58
CA THR A 84 7.11 -8.62 -11.32
C THR A 84 6.17 -9.75 -11.76
N THR A 85 4.87 -9.48 -11.89
CA THR A 85 3.94 -10.48 -12.43
C THR A 85 4.13 -10.69 -13.93
N ILE A 86 4.53 -9.65 -14.66
CA ILE A 86 4.82 -9.70 -16.10
C ILE A 86 6.14 -10.44 -16.35
N LEU A 87 7.14 -10.19 -15.49
CA LEU A 87 8.47 -10.81 -15.59
C LEU A 87 8.56 -12.20 -14.96
N GLY A 88 7.50 -12.66 -14.29
CA GLY A 88 7.48 -13.96 -13.64
C GLY A 88 7.58 -15.11 -14.64
N PRO A 89 8.15 -16.27 -14.26
CA PRO A 89 8.34 -17.39 -15.18
C PRO A 89 7.01 -17.78 -15.84
N THR A 90 6.96 -17.68 -17.17
CA THR A 90 5.97 -18.41 -17.97
C THR A 90 6.22 -19.88 -17.69
N ARG A 91 5.35 -20.48 -16.90
CA ARG A 91 5.37 -21.91 -16.53
C ARG A 91 5.68 -22.72 -17.79
N ALA A 92 6.91 -23.21 -17.92
CA ALA A 92 7.19 -24.33 -18.80
C ALA A 92 6.31 -25.47 -18.28
N ARG A 93 5.42 -25.95 -19.16
CA ARG A 93 4.38 -26.94 -18.85
C ARG A 93 4.93 -28.17 -18.16
#